data_AF-A0A0K8RA06-F1
#
_entry.id   AF-A0A0K8RA06-F1
#
_cell.length_a   1.000
_cell.length_b   1.000
_cell.length_c   1.000
_cell.angle_alpha   90.00
_cell.angle_beta   90.00
_cell.angle_gamma   90.00
#
_symmetry.space_group_name_H-M   'P 1'
#
loop_
_entity.id
_entity.type
_entity.pdbx_description
1 polymer ?
#
loop_
_entity_poly.entity_id
_entity_poly.type
_entity_poly.pdbx_seq_one_letter_code
_entity_poly.pdbx_strand_id
1 'polypeptide(L)'
;MATSSKGGFQTLPVTFSSETRSSHTLIFKEHNVREKDDLKPPSKTLFVVNVPPYCTEECLKRVFGDCGKVVKVWIQKTPSAAARPDAGTTTFFPNASPVTGFMVAYVVFLKENSVKRALALSVTEPRVLFPEGSPAASVGLAKWCNEYKSRFVNTEALQKEVDVFMAAYDKRHST
;
A
#
# COMPACT_ATOMS: atom_id res chain seq x y z
N MET A 1 -22.56 15.15 6.44
CA MET A 1 -22.24 16.12 5.37
C MET A 1 -22.06 15.36 4.06
N ALA A 2 -22.58 15.91 2.97
CA ALA A 2 -22.89 15.21 1.72
C ALA A 2 -21.67 14.65 0.97
N THR A 3 -21.76 13.39 0.56
CA THR A 3 -20.84 12.73 -0.39
C THR A 3 -21.05 13.34 -1.79
N SER A 4 -20.19 14.30 -2.16
CA SER A 4 -20.24 14.89 -3.51
C SER A 4 -19.57 13.97 -4.52
N SER A 5 -20.38 13.22 -5.27
CA SER A 5 -19.92 12.40 -6.39
C SER A 5 -19.68 13.27 -7.63
N LYS A 6 -18.52 13.93 -7.72
CA LYS A 6 -18.06 14.46 -9.01
C LYS A 6 -17.04 13.49 -9.61
N GLY A 7 -17.41 12.86 -10.73
CA GLY A 7 -16.51 11.97 -11.51
C GLY A 7 -16.50 10.48 -11.13
N GLY A 8 -17.48 10.00 -10.36
CA GLY A 8 -17.55 8.59 -9.92
C GLY A 8 -16.60 8.23 -8.78
N PHE A 9 -16.03 9.24 -8.11
CA PHE A 9 -15.25 9.07 -6.90
C PHE A 9 -16.14 9.07 -5.67
N GLN A 10 -15.83 8.17 -4.74
CA GLN A 10 -16.42 8.03 -3.42
C GLN A 10 -15.40 8.49 -2.39
N THR A 11 -15.89 8.99 -1.25
CA THR A 11 -15.05 9.50 -0.16
C THR A 11 -15.29 8.69 1.09
N LEU A 12 -14.22 8.24 1.74
CA LEU A 12 -14.27 7.52 3.00
C LEU A 12 -13.47 8.29 4.05
N PRO A 13 -14.13 8.90 5.06
CA PRO A 13 -13.42 9.48 6.18
C PRO A 13 -12.78 8.37 7.02
N VAL A 14 -11.52 8.57 7.40
CA VAL A 14 -10.74 7.67 8.25
C VAL A 14 -10.05 8.46 9.36
N THR A 15 -9.92 7.87 10.54
CA THR A 15 -9.15 8.43 11.67
C THR A 15 -7.97 7.53 11.97
N PHE A 16 -6.91 8.11 12.53
CA PHE A 16 -5.72 7.34 12.89
C PHE A 16 -6.03 6.35 14.02
N SER A 17 -6.64 6.84 15.09
CA SER A 17 -7.06 6.11 16.29
C SER A 17 -8.45 6.57 16.75
N SER A 18 -9.04 5.86 17.72
CA SER A 18 -10.27 6.27 18.42
C SER A 18 -10.11 7.57 19.20
N GLU A 19 -8.89 7.90 19.64
CA GLU A 19 -8.60 9.08 20.46
C GLU A 19 -8.41 10.35 19.63
N THR A 20 -8.01 10.20 18.36
CA THR A 20 -7.73 11.34 17.48
C THR A 20 -8.98 11.99 16.93
N ARG A 21 -9.08 13.32 17.10
CA ARG A 21 -10.15 14.17 16.51
C ARG A 21 -9.94 14.53 15.04
N SER A 22 -8.74 14.34 14.52
CA SER A 22 -8.42 14.64 13.12
C SER A 22 -8.81 13.48 12.22
N SER A 23 -9.66 13.76 11.23
CA SER A 23 -10.01 12.80 10.18
C SER A 23 -9.26 13.13 8.89
N HIS A 24 -8.88 12.07 8.17
CA HIS A 24 -8.34 12.09 6.83
C HIS A 24 -9.37 11.50 5.87
N THR A 25 -9.41 11.93 4.62
CA THR A 25 -10.40 11.41 3.66
C THR A 25 -9.70 10.62 2.56
N LEU A 26 -9.98 9.32 2.49
CA LEU A 26 -9.61 8.49 1.36
C LEU A 26 -10.59 8.72 0.21
N ILE A 27 -10.07 8.82 -1.02
CA ILE A 27 -10.89 9.03 -2.21
C ILE A 27 -10.71 7.82 -3.09
N PHE A 28 -11.78 7.17 -3.50
CA PHE A 28 -11.67 5.91 -4.24
C PHE A 28 -12.71 5.77 -5.34
N LYS A 29 -12.39 4.92 -6.31
CA LYS A 29 -13.22 4.64 -7.49
C LYS A 29 -12.94 3.23 -7.99
N GLU A 30 -13.84 2.67 -8.80
CA GLU A 30 -13.56 1.45 -9.54
C GLU A 30 -12.31 1.63 -10.44
N HIS A 31 -11.41 0.66 -10.38
CA HIS A 31 -10.29 0.60 -11.30
C HIS A 31 -10.79 0.14 -12.68
N ASN A 32 -10.84 1.07 -13.62
CA ASN A 32 -11.18 0.81 -15.00
C ASN A 32 -10.14 1.47 -15.91
N VAL A 33 -9.14 0.69 -16.33
CA VAL A 33 -8.06 1.13 -17.22
C VAL A 33 -8.14 0.34 -18.53
N ARG A 34 -7.81 1.01 -19.64
CA ARG A 34 -7.84 0.42 -20.99
C ARG A 34 -6.81 -0.71 -21.15
N GLU A 35 -5.68 -0.59 -20.45
CA GLU A 35 -4.68 -1.65 -20.32
C GLU A 35 -5.15 -2.66 -19.27
N LYS A 36 -5.31 -3.91 -19.70
CA LYS A 36 -5.67 -5.03 -18.84
C LYS A 36 -4.38 -5.59 -18.23
N ASP A 37 -4.26 -5.50 -16.92
CA ASP A 37 -3.18 -6.13 -16.15
C ASP A 37 -3.76 -7.32 -15.38
N ASP A 38 -3.20 -8.52 -15.58
CA ASP A 38 -3.63 -9.73 -14.89
C ASP A 38 -3.47 -9.64 -13.36
N LEU A 39 -2.56 -8.79 -12.87
CA LEU A 39 -2.35 -8.55 -11.44
C LEU A 39 -3.39 -7.59 -10.84
N LYS A 40 -4.05 -6.80 -11.69
CA LYS A 40 -5.06 -5.79 -11.31
C LYS A 40 -6.28 -5.95 -12.21
N PRO A 41 -7.03 -7.07 -12.07
CA PRO A 41 -8.16 -7.33 -12.94
C PRO A 41 -9.18 -6.18 -12.85
N PRO A 42 -9.62 -5.64 -14.01
CA PRO A 42 -10.68 -4.64 -14.04
C PRO A 42 -11.96 -5.26 -13.43
N SER A 43 -12.79 -4.43 -12.80
CA SER A 43 -14.04 -4.83 -12.10
C SER A 43 -13.89 -5.58 -10.76
N LYS A 44 -12.70 -6.07 -10.42
CA LYS A 44 -12.38 -6.64 -9.08
C LYS A 44 -11.48 -5.73 -8.24
N THR A 45 -10.97 -4.66 -8.83
CA THR A 45 -9.98 -3.79 -8.21
C THR A 45 -10.57 -2.42 -7.90
N LEU A 46 -10.31 -1.93 -6.70
CA LEU A 46 -10.64 -0.58 -6.26
C LEU A 46 -9.40 0.30 -6.30
N PHE A 47 -9.51 1.44 -6.97
CA PHE A 47 -8.48 2.46 -7.03
C PHE A 47 -8.70 3.46 -5.89
N VAL A 48 -7.73 3.57 -4.99
CA VAL A 48 -7.76 4.45 -3.81
C VAL A 48 -6.65 5.48 -3.93
N VAL A 49 -6.98 6.73 -3.74
CA VAL A 49 -6.09 7.90 -3.79
C VAL A 49 -6.08 8.57 -2.43
N ASN A 50 -5.09 9.42 -2.21
CA ASN A 50 -4.90 10.16 -0.97
C ASN A 50 -4.62 9.20 0.19
N VAL A 51 -3.86 8.12 -0.05
CA VAL A 51 -3.50 7.16 1.00
C VAL A 51 -2.34 7.74 1.81
N PRO A 52 -2.48 7.91 3.13
CA PRO A 52 -1.40 8.44 3.95
C PRO A 52 -0.15 7.54 3.98
N PRO A 53 1.06 8.11 4.20
CA PRO A 53 2.33 7.37 4.25
C PRO A 53 2.41 6.34 5.39
N TYR A 54 1.53 6.42 6.38
CA TYR A 54 1.47 5.50 7.51
C TYR A 54 0.46 4.35 7.29
N CYS A 55 -0.30 4.36 6.19
CA CYS A 55 -1.30 3.34 5.93
C CYS A 55 -0.63 2.07 5.37
N THR A 56 -0.81 0.94 6.05
CA THR A 56 -0.29 -0.36 5.60
C THR A 56 -1.32 -1.13 4.79
N GLU A 57 -0.89 -2.20 4.10
CA GLU A 57 -1.80 -3.13 3.42
C GLU A 57 -2.86 -3.69 4.38
N GLU A 58 -2.49 -3.97 5.63
CA GLU A 58 -3.41 -4.50 6.65
C GLU A 58 -4.48 -3.49 7.03
N CYS A 59 -4.13 -2.20 7.15
CA CYS A 59 -5.08 -1.12 7.37
C CYS A 59 -6.12 -1.07 6.24
N LEU A 60 -5.67 -1.11 4.99
CA LEU A 60 -6.57 -1.08 3.84
C LEU A 60 -7.44 -2.35 3.76
N LYS A 61 -6.88 -3.53 4.07
CA LYS A 61 -7.65 -4.78 4.15
C LYS A 61 -8.75 -4.71 5.20
N ARG A 62 -8.47 -4.12 6.36
CA ARG A 62 -9.46 -3.92 7.43
C ARG A 62 -10.53 -2.92 7.02
N VAL A 63 -10.11 -1.75 6.53
CA VAL A 63 -11.01 -0.67 6.11
C VAL A 63 -11.93 -1.09 4.96
N PHE A 64 -11.48 -1.94 4.05
CA PHE A 64 -12.31 -2.43 2.93
C PHE A 64 -12.89 -3.84 3.17
N GLY A 65 -12.56 -4.48 4.29
CA GLY A 65 -12.98 -5.84 4.61
C GLY A 65 -14.49 -6.01 4.77
N ASP A 66 -15.18 -4.98 5.27
CA ASP A 66 -16.65 -4.99 5.40
C ASP A 66 -17.37 -5.07 4.04
N CYS A 67 -16.76 -4.51 3.00
CA CYS A 67 -17.29 -4.55 1.64
C CYS A 67 -17.13 -5.94 1.01
N GLY A 68 -16.05 -6.64 1.37
CA GLY A 68 -15.80 -8.03 0.98
C GLY A 68 -14.37 -8.49 1.24
N LYS A 69 -14.10 -9.77 0.95
CA LYS A 69 -12.78 -10.37 1.15
C LYS A 69 -11.75 -9.78 0.18
N VAL A 70 -10.78 -9.06 0.74
CA VAL A 70 -9.63 -8.51 0.00
C VAL A 70 -8.57 -9.59 -0.19
N VAL A 71 -8.15 -9.81 -1.44
CA VAL A 71 -7.12 -10.80 -1.81
C VAL A 71 -5.74 -10.18 -1.69
N LYS A 72 -5.56 -8.99 -2.26
CA LYS A 72 -4.25 -8.32 -2.34
C LYS A 72 -4.41 -6.81 -2.36
N VAL A 73 -3.46 -6.10 -1.74
CA VAL A 73 -3.39 -4.64 -1.82
C VAL A 73 -2.04 -4.25 -2.41
N TRP A 74 -2.06 -3.36 -3.39
CA TRP A 74 -0.85 -2.80 -3.98
C TRP A 74 -0.78 -1.32 -3.65
N ILE A 75 0.28 -0.88 -2.96
CA ILE A 75 0.50 0.53 -2.63
C ILE A 75 1.63 1.06 -3.50
N GLN A 76 1.42 2.19 -4.17
CA GLN A 76 2.35 2.79 -5.12
C GLN A 76 2.44 4.31 -4.92
N LYS A 77 3.61 4.91 -5.17
CA LYS A 77 3.80 6.37 -5.10
C LYS A 77 3.01 7.10 -6.18
N THR A 78 3.04 6.58 -7.39
CA THR A 78 2.37 7.14 -8.56
C THR A 78 1.38 6.11 -9.13
N PRO A 79 0.25 6.57 -9.68
CA PRO A 79 -0.71 5.69 -10.33
C PRO A 79 -0.08 5.12 -11.60
N SER A 80 0.42 3.87 -11.52
CA SER A 80 0.94 3.16 -12.69
C SER A 80 0.19 1.86 -12.91
N ALA A 81 -0.07 1.52 -14.17
CA ALA A 81 -0.67 0.25 -14.54
C ALA A 81 0.29 -0.90 -14.20
N ALA A 82 1.56 -0.75 -14.59
CA ALA A 82 2.51 -1.85 -14.69
C ALA A 82 3.59 -1.95 -13.59
N ALA A 83 3.55 -1.15 -12.51
CA ALA A 83 4.58 -1.29 -11.47
C ALA A 83 4.41 -2.62 -10.72
N ARG A 84 5.19 -3.62 -11.16
CA ARG A 84 5.63 -4.74 -10.34
C ARG A 84 6.44 -4.13 -9.21
N PRO A 85 6.15 -4.43 -7.93
CA PRO A 85 7.13 -4.20 -6.91
C PRO A 85 8.33 -5.09 -7.23
N ASP A 86 9.37 -4.45 -7.74
CA ASP A 86 10.75 -4.79 -7.44
C ASP A 86 11.12 -6.27 -7.69
N ALA A 87 10.95 -6.71 -8.94
CA ALA A 87 11.63 -7.91 -9.41
C ALA A 87 13.13 -7.60 -9.58
N GLY A 88 13.89 -7.61 -8.48
CA GLY A 88 15.37 -7.60 -8.53
C GLY A 88 16.11 -6.70 -7.53
N THR A 89 15.47 -6.20 -6.47
CA THR A 89 16.20 -5.45 -5.42
C THR A 89 16.94 -6.42 -4.49
N THR A 90 18.24 -6.22 -4.36
CA THR A 90 19.04 -6.83 -3.30
C THR A 90 18.65 -6.21 -1.96
N THR A 91 18.85 -6.95 -0.85
CA THR A 91 18.40 -6.49 0.47
C THR A 91 19.16 -5.24 0.92
N PHE A 92 20.38 -5.06 0.40
CA PHE A 92 21.25 -3.94 0.75
C PHE A 92 21.33 -2.81 -0.30
N PHE A 93 20.95 -3.07 -1.56
CA PHE A 93 20.94 -2.04 -2.60
C PHE A 93 19.53 -1.90 -3.20
N PRO A 94 18.59 -1.27 -2.47
CA PRO A 94 17.28 -0.98 -3.02
C PRO A 94 17.43 -0.01 -4.19
N ASN A 95 17.06 -0.47 -5.39
CA ASN A 95 17.02 0.34 -6.62
C ASN A 95 15.96 1.46 -6.58
N ALA A 96 15.05 1.44 -5.60
CA ALA A 96 14.00 2.43 -5.43
C ALA A 96 14.16 3.15 -4.10
N SER A 97 14.12 4.48 -4.13
CA SER A 97 14.03 5.29 -2.91
C SER A 97 12.69 5.03 -2.20
N PRO A 98 12.68 4.97 -0.86
CA PRO A 98 11.44 4.75 -0.11
C PRO A 98 10.39 5.79 -0.47
N VAL A 99 9.15 5.34 -0.62
CA VAL A 99 8.04 6.19 -1.03
C VAL A 99 7.77 7.22 0.06
N THR A 100 8.11 8.47 -0.21
CA THR A 100 7.80 9.61 0.66
C THR A 100 6.53 10.32 0.19
N GLY A 101 5.60 10.54 1.11
CA GLY A 101 4.36 11.31 0.87
C GLY A 101 3.09 10.47 0.73
N PHE A 102 2.05 11.09 0.17
CA PHE A 102 0.79 10.42 -0.11
C PHE A 102 0.91 9.46 -1.28
N MET A 103 0.18 8.35 -1.17
CA MET A 103 0.26 7.22 -2.08
C MET A 103 -1.08 6.92 -2.72
N VAL A 104 -1.02 6.03 -3.70
CA VAL A 104 -2.17 5.43 -4.37
C VAL A 104 -2.19 3.95 -4.01
N ALA A 105 -3.36 3.38 -3.76
CA ALA A 105 -3.52 1.97 -3.52
C ALA A 105 -4.50 1.31 -4.50
N TYR A 106 -4.22 0.07 -4.86
CA TYR A 106 -5.11 -0.81 -5.61
C TYR A 106 -5.53 -1.96 -4.69
N VAL A 107 -6.81 -2.01 -4.33
CA VAL A 107 -7.37 -3.05 -3.46
C VAL A 107 -8.08 -4.07 -4.34
N VAL A 108 -7.53 -5.28 -4.42
CA VAL A 108 -8.11 -6.37 -5.23
C VAL A 108 -9.01 -7.23 -4.35
N PHE A 109 -10.28 -7.29 -4.70
CA PHE A 109 -11.27 -8.14 -4.02
C PHE A 109 -11.40 -9.51 -4.67
N LEU A 110 -11.87 -10.48 -3.89
CA LEU A 110 -12.16 -11.82 -4.40
C LEU A 110 -13.37 -11.82 -5.36
N LYS A 111 -14.39 -11.02 -5.06
CA LYS A 111 -15.66 -10.94 -5.80
C LYS A 111 -15.91 -9.53 -6.31
N GLU A 112 -16.42 -9.41 -7.54
CA GLU A 112 -16.79 -8.13 -8.18
C GLU A 112 -17.90 -7.39 -7.41
N ASN A 113 -18.83 -8.13 -6.79
CA ASN A 113 -19.86 -7.53 -5.93
C ASN A 113 -19.27 -6.72 -4.77
N SER A 114 -18.05 -7.04 -4.32
CA SER A 114 -17.38 -6.29 -3.25
C SER A 114 -17.02 -4.87 -3.70
N VAL A 115 -16.66 -4.68 -4.99
CA VAL A 115 -16.38 -3.36 -5.56
C VAL A 115 -17.65 -2.53 -5.61
N LYS A 116 -18.76 -3.12 -6.05
CA LYS A 116 -20.08 -2.45 -6.07
C LYS A 116 -20.57 -2.07 -4.66
N ARG A 117 -20.23 -2.86 -3.64
CA ARG A 117 -20.49 -2.58 -2.22
C ARG A 117 -19.51 -1.58 -1.60
N ALA A 118 -18.32 -1.43 -2.17
CA ALA A 118 -17.33 -0.45 -1.75
C ALA A 118 -17.63 0.94 -2.33
N LEU A 119 -17.94 1.03 -3.63
CA LEU A 119 -18.84 2.08 -4.14
C LEU A 119 -20.18 1.91 -3.39
N ALA A 120 -21.16 2.78 -3.38
CA ALA A 120 -22.35 2.65 -2.49
C ALA A 120 -22.08 2.59 -0.97
N LEU A 121 -20.84 2.40 -0.50
CA LEU A 121 -20.48 2.55 0.90
C LEU A 121 -20.52 4.03 1.28
N SER A 122 -21.67 4.49 1.78
CA SER A 122 -21.80 5.79 2.42
C SER A 122 -21.58 5.64 3.92
N VAL A 123 -20.37 5.88 4.40
CA VAL A 123 -20.08 5.81 5.83
C VAL A 123 -20.30 7.18 6.46
N THR A 124 -21.25 7.26 7.39
CA THR A 124 -21.53 8.47 8.19
C THR A 124 -20.44 8.73 9.22
N GLU A 125 -19.80 7.67 9.73
CA GLU A 125 -18.76 7.73 10.76
C GLU A 125 -17.36 7.41 10.20
N PRO A 126 -16.30 8.11 10.64
CA PRO A 126 -14.94 7.82 10.20
C PRO A 126 -14.47 6.41 10.62
N ARG A 127 -13.81 5.69 9.72
CA ARG A 127 -13.23 4.38 10.04
C ARG A 127 -11.85 4.52 10.69
N VAL A 128 -11.62 3.77 11.76
CA VAL A 128 -10.33 3.78 12.46
C VAL A 128 -9.30 2.91 11.74
N LEU A 129 -8.13 3.48 11.44
CA LEU A 129 -7.02 2.77 10.78
C LEU A 129 -6.28 1.84 11.75
N PHE A 130 -6.01 2.32 12.96
CA PHE A 130 -5.29 1.61 14.03
C PHE A 130 -6.18 1.51 15.27
N PRO A 131 -7.03 0.47 15.38
CA PRO A 131 -7.77 0.20 16.61
C PRO A 131 -6.82 -0.23 17.74
N GLU A 132 -7.24 -0.02 18.98
CA GLU A 132 -6.47 -0.38 20.18
C GLU A 132 -6.05 -1.86 20.14
N GLY A 133 -4.75 -2.12 20.34
CA GLY A 133 -4.18 -3.47 20.26
C GLY A 133 -3.69 -3.91 18.89
N SER A 134 -3.92 -3.13 17.82
CA SER A 134 -3.15 -3.33 16.58
C SER A 134 -1.70 -2.88 16.79
N PRO A 135 -0.71 -3.47 16.10
CA PRO A 135 0.61 -2.86 16.04
C PRO A 135 0.43 -1.46 15.47
N ALA A 136 0.49 -0.46 16.35
CA ALA A 136 0.35 0.92 15.95
C ALA A 136 1.44 1.17 14.91
N ALA A 137 1.08 1.76 13.77
CA ALA A 137 2.10 2.17 12.82
C ALA A 137 3.11 3.01 13.58
N SER A 138 4.39 2.61 13.52
CA SER A 138 5.46 3.47 13.99
C SER A 138 5.41 4.73 13.13
N VAL A 139 4.91 5.82 13.71
CA VAL A 139 4.76 7.13 13.07
C VAL A 139 5.60 8.16 13.82
N GLY A 140 5.83 9.30 13.18
CA GLY A 140 6.58 10.40 13.79
C GLY A 140 8.00 9.97 14.18
N LEU A 141 8.46 10.45 15.34
CA LEU A 141 9.85 10.25 15.79
C LEU A 141 10.24 8.77 15.89
N ALA A 142 9.36 7.92 16.41
CA ALA A 142 9.62 6.49 16.55
C ALA A 142 9.91 5.84 15.19
N LYS A 143 9.17 6.24 14.15
CA LYS A 143 9.41 5.81 12.78
C LYS A 143 10.81 6.17 12.32
N TRP A 144 11.15 7.46 12.41
CA TRP A 144 12.44 7.98 11.94
C TRP A 144 13.61 7.37 12.72
N CYS A 145 13.47 7.14 14.02
CA CYS A 145 14.47 6.44 14.81
C CYS A 145 14.68 5.01 14.33
N ASN A 146 13.60 4.28 14.03
CA ASN A 146 13.70 2.91 13.52
C ASN A 146 14.28 2.86 12.11
N GLU A 147 13.85 3.75 11.21
CA GLU A 147 14.42 3.88 9.85
C GLU A 147 15.90 4.27 9.89
N TYR A 148 16.30 5.14 10.82
CA TYR A 148 17.70 5.47 11.01
C TYR A 148 18.50 4.27 11.50
N LYS A 149 17.97 3.51 12.47
CA LYS A 149 18.61 2.29 12.98
C LYS A 149 18.73 1.21 11.92
N SER A 150 17.74 1.04 11.05
CA SER A 150 17.76 0.02 9.99
C SER A 150 18.74 0.34 8.86
N ARG A 151 19.25 1.58 8.77
CA ARG A 151 20.33 1.94 7.85
C ARG A 151 21.68 1.36 8.28
N PHE A 152 21.84 0.96 9.54
CA PHE A 152 23.04 0.27 9.97
C PHE A 152 22.96 -1.18 9.47
N VAL A 153 23.69 -1.42 8.39
CA VAL A 153 23.80 -2.74 7.76
C VAL A 153 24.67 -3.64 8.64
N ASN A 154 24.24 -4.89 8.84
CA ASN A 154 25.10 -5.91 9.41
C ASN A 154 26.19 -6.26 8.39
N THR A 155 27.44 -5.92 8.72
CA THR A 155 28.61 -6.11 7.85
C THR A 155 28.82 -7.57 7.46
N GLU A 156 28.54 -8.52 8.37
CA GLU A 156 28.69 -9.95 8.09
C GLU A 156 27.64 -10.46 7.11
N ALA A 157 26.40 -9.97 7.22
CA ALA A 157 25.32 -10.33 6.30
C ALA A 157 25.56 -9.75 4.90
N LEU A 158 26.03 -8.50 4.84
CA LEU A 158 26.39 -7.84 3.59
C LEU A 158 27.52 -8.57 2.85
N GLN A 159 28.60 -8.93 3.57
CA GLN A 159 29.74 -9.62 2.96
C GLN A 159 29.31 -10.94 2.32
N LYS A 160 28.48 -11.74 3.02
CA LYS A 160 27.96 -13.01 2.47
C LYS A 160 27.15 -12.81 1.20
N GLU A 161 26.32 -11.76 1.12
CA GLU A 161 25.54 -11.47 -0.09
C GLU A 161 26.45 -11.09 -1.27
N VAL A 162 27.51 -10.30 -1.02
CA VAL A 162 28.52 -9.95 -2.01
C VAL A 162 29.30 -11.17 -2.49
N ASP A 163 29.76 -12.03 -1.58
CA ASP A 163 30.53 -13.23 -1.93
C ASP A 163 29.70 -14.19 -2.81
N VAL A 164 28.42 -14.37 -2.48
CA VAL A 164 27.49 -15.18 -3.29
C VAL A 164 27.29 -14.56 -4.68
N PHE A 165 27.12 -13.23 -4.75
CA PHE A 165 26.96 -12.53 -6.02
C PHE A 165 28.22 -12.66 -6.89
N MET A 166 29.41 -12.44 -6.33
CA MET A 166 30.69 -12.56 -7.03
C MET A 166 30.92 -13.99 -7.53
N ALA A 167 30.68 -15.01 -6.70
CA ALA A 167 30.80 -16.40 -7.11
C ALA A 167 29.83 -16.78 -8.25
N ALA A 168 28.62 -16.20 -8.27
CA ALA A 168 27.67 -16.40 -9.36
C ALA A 168 28.07 -15.64 -10.64
N TYR A 169 28.67 -14.46 -10.50
CA TYR A 169 29.18 -13.65 -11.61
C TYR A 169 30.40 -14.30 -12.28
N ASP A 170 31.38 -14.75 -11.50
CA ASP A 170 32.58 -15.42 -12.00
C ASP A 170 32.23 -16.69 -12.77
N LYS A 171 31.26 -17.47 -12.30
CA LYS A 171 30.72 -18.64 -13.02
C LYS A 171 30.09 -18.30 -14.37
N ARG A 172 29.51 -17.09 -14.52
CA ARG A 172 28.89 -16.65 -15.78
C ARG A 172 29.90 -16.10 -16.78
N HIS A 173 31.02 -15.55 -16.30
CA HIS A 173 32.04 -14.91 -17.13
C HIS A 173 33.33 -15.74 -17.30
N SER A 174 33.42 -16.93 -16.71
CA SER A 174 34.55 -17.87 -16.87
C SER A 174 34.45 -18.77 -18.12
N THR A 175 33.82 -18.30 -19.21
CA THR A 175 33.84 -18.98 -20.52
C THR A 175 34.37 -18.02 -21.57
#